data_AF-A0A7X0IJ76-F1
#
_entry.id   AF-A0A7X0IJ76-F1
#
_cell.length_a   1.000
_cell.length_b   1.000
_cell.length_c   1.000
_cell.angle_alpha   90.00
_cell.angle_beta   90.00
_cell.angle_gamma   90.00
#
_symmetry.space_group_name_H-M   'P 1'
#
loop_
_entity.id
_entity.type
_entity.pdbx_description
1 polymer ?
#
loop_
_entity_poly.entity_id
_entity_poly.type
_entity_poly.pdbx_seq_one_letter_code
_entity_poly.pdbx_strand_id
1 'polypeptide(L)'
;MMFFRSLRRVLTAGASALLAATCLVGGGTARAAASQPCDIYAAGGTPCVAAHSTTRALFGAYNGPLYQVRRSSDNTTRDIGVLSAGGVVNAATQDSFCAGTNCVITILYDQTGRNNRLTQAPPGYWKGPAAGGWDNLADAKAAPITIGGQKAYGVRVEPGTGYRNNNTNGVATGDQPEGIYAVVDGTHYNQWCCFDYGNAQTDGQADAPAIMETVYFGANKQWGYGAGAGPWIMADLEWGLFSGVNAGYNNIASINHRFVTAVVKGESNHWAIRGGNAQSGGLTTYYDGRRPNGYHPMKKEGAILLGIGGDNSVSGRGTFFEGVLTSGYPTAATEDAVQANIAAAGYAPSGGGTPQQGVQIVGGQSGRCVEVPNSSTTNGTQVQIWDCGSGTNQRWTSTSGRQLQVYGNKCLDANGQGTANGTQVIIWDCNGQSNQQWNVNSNGTITGVQSGLCLDANAAGTANGTKLILWSCNGQANQRWTLRT
;
A
#
# COMPACT_ATOMS: atom_id res chain seq x y z
N MET A 1 -10.35 -25.50 89.11
CA MET A 1 -11.00 -26.82 88.94
C MET A 1 -11.05 -27.11 87.45
N MET A 2 -10.18 -28.00 86.95
CA MET A 2 -10.54 -29.38 86.52
C MET A 2 -11.17 -29.37 85.10
N PHE A 3 -10.75 -30.13 84.08
CA PHE A 3 -9.92 -31.33 83.97
C PHE A 3 -9.36 -31.50 82.53
N PHE A 4 -8.34 -32.35 82.44
CA PHE A 4 -7.53 -32.83 81.29
C PHE A 4 -8.26 -33.53 80.12
N ARG A 5 -7.64 -33.50 78.91
CA ARG A 5 -7.21 -34.63 78.02
C ARG A 5 -7.06 -34.11 76.55
N SER A 6 -5.88 -34.02 75.92
CA SER A 6 -4.91 -35.03 75.43
C SER A 6 -5.41 -35.93 74.27
N LEU A 7 -4.85 -35.72 73.07
CA LEU A 7 -4.39 -36.73 72.07
C LEU A 7 -3.63 -35.98 70.91
N ARG A 8 -2.28 -36.04 70.83
CA ARG A 8 -1.41 -36.81 69.87
C ARG A 8 -1.89 -36.77 68.40
N ARG A 9 -1.12 -36.49 67.34
CA ARG A 9 0.29 -36.75 66.90
C ARG A 9 0.38 -36.09 65.48
N VAL A 10 1.43 -35.45 64.95
CA VAL A 10 2.69 -35.97 64.36
C VAL A 10 3.47 -34.74 63.84
N LEU A 11 4.78 -34.69 64.08
CA LEU A 11 5.75 -33.83 63.38
C LEU A 11 6.15 -34.45 62.04
N THR A 12 6.20 -33.66 60.97
CA THR A 12 7.13 -33.91 59.85
C THR A 12 7.60 -32.59 59.25
N ALA A 13 8.92 -32.41 59.27
CA ALA A 13 9.66 -31.35 58.61
C ALA A 13 9.60 -31.50 57.08
N GLY A 14 9.41 -30.38 56.37
CA GLY A 14 9.49 -30.30 54.91
C GLY A 14 10.65 -29.39 54.51
N ALA A 15 11.69 -29.99 53.95
CA ALA A 15 12.92 -29.35 53.50
C ALA A 15 12.69 -28.46 52.26
N SER A 16 13.30 -27.28 52.27
CA SER A 16 13.43 -26.39 51.11
C SER A 16 14.49 -26.94 50.16
N ALA A 17 14.09 -27.27 48.93
CA ALA A 17 15.01 -27.61 47.85
C ALA A 17 15.08 -26.45 46.85
N LEU A 18 16.21 -25.74 46.86
CA LEU A 18 16.66 -24.94 45.70
C LEU A 18 17.10 -25.91 44.60
N LEU A 19 16.56 -25.76 43.40
CA LEU A 19 17.16 -26.30 42.17
C LEU A 19 17.40 -25.14 41.21
N ALA A 20 18.67 -24.77 41.10
CA ALA A 20 19.20 -24.00 39.99
C ALA A 20 19.29 -24.94 38.77
N ALA A 21 18.70 -24.52 37.65
CA ALA A 21 18.96 -25.11 36.35
C ALA A 21 19.35 -24.00 35.37
N THR A 22 20.66 -23.89 35.14
CA THR A 22 21.27 -23.20 34.02
C THR A 22 21.04 -23.99 32.74
N CYS A 23 20.46 -23.36 31.71
CA CYS A 23 20.54 -23.82 30.32
C CYS A 23 21.04 -22.67 29.44
N LEU A 24 22.20 -22.88 28.79
CA LEU A 24 22.77 -22.01 27.77
C LEU A 24 22.56 -22.64 26.37
N VAL A 25 21.93 -21.84 25.51
CA VAL A 25 22.04 -21.71 24.04
C VAL A 25 21.61 -22.87 23.12
N GLY A 26 20.65 -22.57 22.23
CA GLY A 26 20.68 -23.03 20.83
C GLY A 26 19.39 -23.67 20.31
N GLY A 27 18.55 -22.89 19.61
CA GLY A 27 17.41 -23.41 18.84
C GLY A 27 16.40 -22.29 18.62
N GLY A 28 16.16 -21.93 17.35
CA GLY A 28 15.58 -20.65 16.95
C GLY A 28 14.29 -20.29 17.68
N THR A 29 14.13 -18.99 17.96
CA THR A 29 12.81 -18.41 18.15
C THR A 29 12.02 -18.73 16.89
N ALA A 30 11.16 -19.73 16.95
CA ALA A 30 10.03 -19.82 16.03
C ALA A 30 9.28 -18.51 16.23
N ARG A 31 9.54 -17.56 15.35
CA ARG A 31 8.86 -16.27 15.29
C ARG A 31 7.40 -16.68 15.13
N ALA A 32 6.60 -16.58 16.19
CA ALA A 32 5.17 -16.80 16.10
C ALA A 32 4.73 -15.99 14.89
N ALA A 33 4.11 -16.65 13.90
CA ALA A 33 3.67 -15.98 12.69
C ALA A 33 2.83 -14.78 13.13
N ALA A 34 3.28 -13.58 12.79
CA ALA A 34 2.54 -12.38 13.14
C ALA A 34 1.15 -12.51 12.49
N SER A 35 0.10 -12.32 13.28
CA SER A 35 -1.28 -12.28 12.80
C SER A 35 -1.39 -11.32 11.61
N GLN A 36 -1.90 -11.80 10.48
CA GLN A 36 -2.14 -11.00 9.28
C GLN A 36 -3.63 -10.64 9.15
N PRO A 37 -4.03 -9.77 8.20
CA PRO A 37 -5.40 -9.25 8.14
C PRO A 37 -6.50 -10.32 8.23
N CYS A 38 -6.36 -11.45 7.53
CA CYS A 38 -7.39 -12.49 7.56
C CYS A 38 -7.41 -13.30 8.86
N ASP A 39 -6.30 -13.41 9.58
CA ASP A 39 -6.29 -14.00 10.92
C ASP A 39 -7.04 -13.10 11.91
N ILE A 40 -6.88 -11.76 11.78
CA ILE A 40 -7.57 -10.76 12.59
C ILE A 40 -9.08 -10.79 12.31
N TYR A 41 -9.46 -10.83 11.04
CA TYR A 41 -10.87 -10.97 10.63
C TYR A 41 -11.50 -12.26 11.15
N ALA A 42 -10.80 -13.38 11.07
CA ALA A 42 -11.27 -14.65 11.63
C ALA A 42 -11.44 -14.57 13.16
N ALA A 43 -10.47 -13.98 13.88
CA ALA A 43 -10.57 -13.78 15.32
C ALA A 43 -11.72 -12.84 15.71
N GLY A 44 -12.06 -11.88 14.84
CA GLY A 44 -13.21 -10.98 14.98
C GLY A 44 -14.56 -11.58 14.58
N GLY A 45 -14.62 -12.86 14.22
CA GLY A 45 -15.86 -13.56 13.85
C GLY A 45 -16.35 -13.29 12.42
N THR A 46 -15.57 -12.61 11.59
CA THR A 46 -15.93 -12.27 10.20
C THR A 46 -14.83 -12.71 9.23
N PRO A 47 -14.64 -14.03 9.01
CA PRO A 47 -13.48 -14.55 8.30
C PRO A 47 -13.44 -14.12 6.83
N CYS A 48 -12.23 -13.99 6.28
CA CYS A 48 -12.04 -13.77 4.85
C CYS A 48 -12.64 -14.92 4.02
N VAL A 49 -13.36 -14.54 2.96
CA VAL A 49 -13.85 -15.44 1.92
C VAL A 49 -13.12 -15.26 0.59
N ALA A 50 -12.41 -14.15 0.42
CA ALA A 50 -11.42 -13.96 -0.63
C ALA A 50 -10.30 -13.04 -0.13
N ALA A 51 -9.05 -13.32 -0.49
CA ALA A 51 -7.90 -12.55 -0.03
C ALA A 51 -6.87 -12.40 -1.15
N HIS A 52 -6.72 -11.18 -1.67
CA HIS A 52 -5.89 -10.89 -2.84
C HIS A 52 -4.79 -9.89 -2.48
N SER A 53 -3.55 -10.19 -2.85
CA SER A 53 -2.43 -9.26 -2.70
C SER A 53 -1.30 -9.67 -3.63
N THR A 54 -0.66 -8.70 -4.27
CA THR A 54 0.60 -8.92 -5.00
C THR A 54 1.83 -8.56 -4.17
N THR A 55 1.62 -8.13 -2.93
CA THR A 55 2.64 -7.48 -2.12
C THR A 55 3.05 -8.28 -0.88
N ARG A 56 2.11 -8.96 -0.22
CA ARG A 56 2.38 -9.78 0.97
C ARG A 56 1.30 -10.84 1.21
N ALA A 57 1.61 -11.80 2.07
CA ALA A 57 0.62 -12.71 2.62
C ALA A 57 -0.37 -11.99 3.55
N LEU A 58 -1.63 -12.41 3.49
CA LEU A 58 -2.76 -11.92 4.28
C LEU A 58 -3.20 -12.90 5.38
N PHE A 59 -2.56 -14.07 5.44
CA PHE A 59 -2.58 -15.00 6.59
C PHE A 59 -1.16 -15.25 7.07
N GLY A 60 -0.95 -15.34 8.39
CA GLY A 60 0.36 -15.57 8.98
C GLY A 60 0.99 -16.92 8.59
N ALA A 61 0.16 -17.91 8.26
CA ALA A 61 0.61 -19.24 7.82
C ALA A 61 0.73 -19.38 6.29
N TYR A 62 0.34 -18.37 5.50
CA TYR A 62 0.29 -18.51 4.05
C TYR A 62 1.69 -18.57 3.44
N ASN A 63 1.98 -19.62 2.67
CA ASN A 63 3.25 -19.82 1.99
C ASN A 63 3.09 -20.12 0.49
N GLY A 64 1.92 -19.81 -0.06
CA GLY A 64 1.57 -20.08 -1.45
C GLY A 64 1.97 -18.96 -2.42
N PRO A 65 1.57 -19.09 -3.70
CA PRO A 65 1.76 -18.06 -4.71
C PRO A 65 0.79 -16.90 -4.53
N LEU A 66 1.28 -15.66 -4.54
CA LEU A 66 0.46 -14.46 -4.42
C LEU A 66 -0.20 -14.07 -5.75
N TYR A 67 0.54 -14.20 -6.84
CA TYR A 67 0.08 -13.91 -8.19
C TYR A 67 0.91 -14.66 -9.23
N GLN A 68 0.44 -14.65 -10.47
CA GLN A 68 1.15 -15.19 -11.62
C GLN A 68 1.51 -14.07 -12.59
N VAL A 69 2.71 -14.13 -13.16
CA VAL A 69 3.13 -13.27 -14.27
C VAL A 69 3.30 -14.07 -15.55
N ARG A 70 3.07 -13.43 -16.69
CA ARG A 70 3.38 -13.96 -18.03
C ARG A 70 4.32 -13.00 -18.73
N ARG A 71 5.41 -13.53 -19.29
CA ARG A 71 6.37 -12.71 -20.05
C ARG A 71 6.05 -12.69 -21.55
N SER A 72 6.26 -11.56 -22.19
CA SER A 72 5.92 -11.37 -23.61
C SER A 72 6.89 -12.07 -24.56
N SER A 73 8.10 -12.41 -24.12
CA SER A 73 9.14 -13.02 -24.98
C SER A 73 8.75 -14.41 -25.51
N ASP A 74 8.03 -15.20 -24.71
CA ASP A 74 7.68 -16.59 -25.06
C ASP A 74 6.34 -17.06 -24.48
N ASN A 75 5.56 -16.15 -23.88
CA ASN A 75 4.27 -16.44 -23.23
C ASN A 75 4.31 -17.46 -22.08
N THR A 76 5.50 -17.82 -21.57
CA THR A 76 5.59 -18.65 -20.37
C THR A 76 5.15 -17.89 -19.13
N THR A 77 4.69 -18.63 -18.12
CA THR A 77 4.20 -18.06 -16.86
C THR A 77 5.08 -18.44 -15.67
N ARG A 78 5.00 -17.63 -14.62
CA ARG A 78 5.66 -17.90 -13.34
C ARG A 78 4.81 -17.40 -12.19
N ASP A 79 4.59 -18.27 -11.22
CA ASP A 79 3.97 -17.89 -9.95
C ASP A 79 5.00 -17.20 -9.05
N ILE A 80 4.57 -16.12 -8.40
CA ILE A 80 5.38 -15.33 -7.48
C ILE A 80 4.83 -15.51 -6.07
N GLY A 81 5.58 -16.22 -5.23
CA GLY A 81 5.23 -16.46 -3.83
C GLY A 81 5.84 -15.44 -2.87
N VAL A 82 5.78 -15.79 -1.58
CA VAL A 82 6.37 -15.04 -0.48
C VAL A 82 7.83 -15.44 -0.23
N LEU A 83 8.61 -14.56 0.42
CA LEU A 83 9.96 -14.87 0.90
C LEU A 83 9.96 -15.90 2.04
N SER A 84 8.90 -15.92 2.83
CA SER A 84 8.66 -16.86 3.93
C SER A 84 7.17 -16.86 4.28
N ALA A 85 6.68 -17.89 4.97
CA ALA A 85 5.28 -17.99 5.37
C ALA A 85 4.80 -16.74 6.12
N GLY A 86 3.66 -16.19 5.72
CA GLY A 86 3.10 -14.95 6.28
C GLY A 86 3.89 -13.69 5.93
N GLY A 87 4.91 -13.78 5.07
CA GLY A 87 5.83 -12.71 4.75
C GLY A 87 5.44 -11.89 3.51
N VAL A 88 6.36 -11.03 3.09
CA VAL A 88 6.26 -10.21 1.88
C VAL A 88 6.60 -11.02 0.62
N VAL A 89 6.17 -10.53 -0.53
CA VAL A 89 6.44 -11.10 -1.86
C VAL A 89 7.94 -11.27 -2.14
N ASN A 90 8.31 -12.35 -2.82
CA ASN A 90 9.63 -12.54 -3.42
C ASN A 90 9.73 -11.84 -4.79
N ALA A 91 9.82 -10.52 -4.80
CA ALA A 91 9.88 -9.73 -6.04
C ALA A 91 11.11 -10.05 -6.92
N ALA A 92 12.19 -10.58 -6.35
CA ALA A 92 13.38 -11.01 -7.11
C ALA A 92 13.07 -12.15 -8.10
N THR A 93 12.08 -12.99 -7.78
CA THR A 93 11.59 -14.04 -8.70
C THR A 93 10.95 -13.41 -9.94
N GLN A 94 10.11 -12.38 -9.76
CA GLN A 94 9.52 -11.65 -10.88
C GLN A 94 10.61 -10.93 -11.69
N ASP A 95 11.51 -10.21 -11.02
CA ASP A 95 12.56 -9.44 -11.68
C ASP A 95 13.43 -10.33 -12.59
N SER A 96 13.81 -11.51 -12.09
CA SER A 96 14.61 -12.49 -12.84
C SER A 96 13.81 -13.09 -13.99
N PHE A 97 12.55 -13.45 -13.77
CA PHE A 97 11.69 -14.06 -14.79
C PHE A 97 11.38 -13.08 -15.94
N CYS A 98 11.21 -11.81 -15.60
CA CYS A 98 10.87 -10.72 -16.51
C CYS A 98 12.11 -9.95 -17.01
N ALA A 99 13.32 -10.47 -16.82
CA ALA A 99 14.53 -9.82 -17.29
C ALA A 99 14.56 -9.78 -18.83
N GLY A 100 14.89 -8.62 -19.41
CA GLY A 100 14.97 -8.45 -20.87
C GLY A 100 13.63 -8.51 -21.61
N THR A 101 12.50 -8.50 -20.90
CA THR A 101 11.15 -8.58 -21.50
C THR A 101 10.11 -7.85 -20.64
N ASN A 102 8.91 -7.70 -21.19
CA ASN A 102 7.75 -7.18 -20.48
C ASN A 102 6.99 -8.34 -19.83
N CYS A 103 6.35 -8.05 -18.70
CA CYS A 103 5.51 -9.00 -18.01
C CYS A 103 4.17 -8.37 -17.67
N VAL A 104 3.13 -9.16 -17.76
CA VAL A 104 1.79 -8.82 -17.27
C VAL A 104 1.42 -9.75 -16.12
N ILE A 105 0.63 -9.27 -15.18
CA ILE A 105 0.05 -10.07 -14.10
C ILE A 105 -1.17 -10.80 -14.68
N THR A 106 -1.17 -12.12 -14.70
CA THR A 106 -2.27 -12.92 -15.30
C THR A 106 -3.30 -13.38 -14.28
N ILE A 107 -2.88 -13.61 -13.04
CA ILE A 107 -3.72 -14.13 -11.96
C ILE A 107 -3.33 -13.40 -10.67
N LEU A 108 -4.30 -12.88 -9.93
CA LEU A 108 -4.15 -12.60 -8.50
C LEU A 108 -4.73 -13.80 -7.75
N TYR A 109 -3.89 -14.55 -7.04
CA TYR A 109 -4.38 -15.72 -6.33
C TYR A 109 -5.17 -15.31 -5.09
N ASP A 110 -6.23 -16.06 -4.84
CA ASP A 110 -6.92 -16.04 -3.56
C ASP A 110 -6.10 -16.83 -2.55
N GLN A 111 -5.70 -16.17 -1.46
CA GLN A 111 -4.92 -16.78 -0.40
C GLN A 111 -5.78 -17.61 0.56
N THR A 112 -7.11 -17.51 0.46
CA THR A 112 -8.00 -18.41 1.18
C THR A 112 -8.01 -19.81 0.53
N GLY A 113 -8.60 -20.79 1.23
CA GLY A 113 -8.85 -22.12 0.67
C GLY A 113 -10.02 -22.18 -0.33
N ARG A 114 -10.65 -21.05 -0.69
CA ARG A 114 -11.88 -21.00 -1.50
C ARG A 114 -11.62 -20.85 -2.99
N ASN A 115 -10.39 -20.54 -3.39
CA ASN A 115 -9.96 -20.45 -4.79
C ASN A 115 -10.71 -19.36 -5.60
N ASN A 116 -11.04 -18.25 -4.95
CA ASN A 116 -11.68 -17.09 -5.56
C ASN A 116 -10.70 -16.19 -6.33
N ARG A 117 -9.73 -16.79 -7.03
CA ARG A 117 -8.66 -16.08 -7.76
C ARG A 117 -9.23 -15.08 -8.77
N LEU A 118 -8.57 -13.97 -8.99
CA LEU A 118 -8.94 -13.01 -10.03
C LEU A 118 -8.08 -13.22 -11.28
N THR A 119 -8.72 -13.29 -12.43
CA THR A 119 -8.09 -13.43 -13.75
C THR A 119 -8.50 -12.27 -14.65
N GLN A 120 -7.96 -12.21 -15.88
CA GLN A 120 -8.37 -11.23 -16.89
C GLN A 120 -9.90 -11.10 -16.94
N ALA A 121 -10.43 -9.87 -16.88
CA ALA A 121 -11.87 -9.68 -16.89
C ALA A 121 -12.46 -9.98 -18.29
N PRO A 122 -13.53 -10.79 -18.38
CA PRO A 122 -14.25 -11.01 -19.62
C PRO A 122 -15.07 -9.77 -20.02
N PRO A 123 -15.47 -9.64 -21.29
CA PRO A 123 -16.42 -8.60 -21.71
C PRO A 123 -17.73 -8.70 -20.93
N GLY A 124 -18.27 -7.55 -20.53
CA GLY A 124 -19.64 -7.40 -20.02
C GLY A 124 -20.51 -6.63 -21.01
N TYR A 125 -21.36 -5.74 -20.49
CA TYR A 125 -22.04 -4.72 -21.30
C TYR A 125 -21.02 -3.88 -22.09
N TRP A 126 -19.97 -3.42 -21.40
CA TRP A 126 -18.83 -2.76 -22.04
C TRP A 126 -17.76 -3.79 -22.41
N LYS A 127 -17.19 -3.60 -23.60
CA LYS A 127 -16.06 -4.42 -24.05
C LYS A 127 -14.75 -3.76 -23.64
N GLY A 128 -13.85 -4.58 -23.09
CA GLY A 128 -12.47 -4.21 -22.90
C GLY A 128 -11.70 -4.07 -24.22
N PRO A 129 -10.53 -3.44 -24.20
CA PRO A 129 -9.73 -3.17 -25.39
C PRO A 129 -8.88 -4.35 -25.88
N ALA A 130 -8.75 -5.44 -25.10
CA ALA A 130 -7.98 -6.60 -25.51
C ALA A 130 -8.77 -7.47 -26.51
N ALA A 131 -8.06 -8.45 -27.10
CA ALA A 131 -8.63 -9.35 -28.09
C ALA A 131 -9.90 -10.04 -27.56
N GLY A 132 -10.96 -10.07 -28.38
CA GLY A 132 -12.25 -10.66 -28.00
C GLY A 132 -13.10 -9.80 -27.06
N GLY A 133 -12.70 -8.55 -26.80
CA GLY A 133 -13.41 -7.66 -25.88
C GLY A 133 -13.06 -7.88 -24.41
N TRP A 134 -12.03 -8.69 -24.12
CA TRP A 134 -11.49 -8.84 -22.78
C TRP A 134 -10.79 -7.55 -22.35
N ASP A 135 -10.62 -7.39 -21.05
CA ASP A 135 -9.84 -6.28 -20.52
C ASP A 135 -8.34 -6.55 -20.64
N ASN A 136 -7.52 -5.51 -20.57
CA ASN A 136 -6.08 -5.64 -20.48
C ASN A 136 -5.66 -6.26 -19.14
N LEU A 137 -4.51 -6.94 -19.16
CA LEU A 137 -3.79 -7.32 -17.96
C LEU A 137 -2.81 -6.22 -17.57
N ALA A 138 -2.60 -6.04 -16.26
CA ALA A 138 -1.70 -5.00 -15.74
C ALA A 138 -0.23 -5.34 -15.99
N ASP A 139 0.59 -4.33 -16.30
CA ASP A 139 2.05 -4.46 -16.33
C ASP A 139 2.60 -4.75 -14.92
N ALA A 140 3.35 -5.85 -14.80
CA ALA A 140 3.86 -6.37 -13.54
C ALA A 140 4.92 -5.46 -12.87
N LYS A 141 5.51 -4.52 -13.61
CA LYS A 141 6.55 -3.60 -13.09
C LYS A 141 6.03 -2.18 -12.85
N ALA A 142 4.76 -1.90 -13.15
CA ALA A 142 4.27 -0.52 -13.26
C ALA A 142 3.88 0.14 -11.92
N ALA A 143 3.81 -0.59 -10.81
CA ALA A 143 3.58 -0.02 -9.48
C ALA A 143 4.61 -0.50 -8.45
N PRO A 144 5.90 -0.15 -8.61
CA PRO A 144 6.95 -0.57 -7.68
C PRO A 144 6.83 0.17 -6.34
N ILE A 145 6.97 -0.58 -5.25
CA ILE A 145 6.94 -0.10 -3.86
C ILE A 145 7.92 -0.89 -2.99
N THR A 146 7.97 -0.57 -1.70
CA THR A 146 8.53 -1.45 -0.68
C THR A 146 7.52 -1.71 0.44
N ILE A 147 7.61 -2.89 1.06
CA ILE A 147 6.92 -3.24 2.31
C ILE A 147 7.98 -3.73 3.28
N GLY A 148 8.12 -3.07 4.44
CA GLY A 148 9.17 -3.37 5.40
C GLY A 148 10.58 -3.27 4.81
N GLY A 149 10.77 -2.37 3.84
CA GLY A 149 12.01 -2.21 3.07
C GLY A 149 12.25 -3.26 1.97
N GLN A 150 11.40 -4.28 1.85
CA GLN A 150 11.50 -5.29 0.79
C GLN A 150 10.74 -4.84 -0.45
N LYS A 151 11.33 -5.03 -1.63
CA LYS A 151 10.74 -4.65 -2.91
C LYS A 151 9.44 -5.43 -3.16
N ALA A 152 8.40 -4.75 -3.62
CA ALA A 152 7.14 -5.34 -4.02
C ALA A 152 6.54 -4.57 -5.21
N TYR A 153 5.52 -5.14 -5.84
CA TYR A 153 4.79 -4.52 -6.95
C TYR A 153 3.29 -4.56 -6.66
N GLY A 154 2.61 -3.43 -6.79
CA GLY A 154 1.16 -3.36 -6.83
C GLY A 154 0.61 -3.68 -8.22
N VAL A 155 -0.71 -3.70 -8.33
CA VAL A 155 -1.45 -3.85 -9.59
C VAL A 155 -1.85 -2.46 -10.07
N ARG A 156 -1.13 -1.94 -11.07
CA ARG A 156 -1.47 -0.66 -11.71
C ARG A 156 -2.57 -0.89 -12.74
N VAL A 157 -3.75 -0.34 -12.46
CA VAL A 157 -4.91 -0.35 -13.35
C VAL A 157 -4.95 0.97 -14.11
N GLU A 158 -4.59 0.92 -15.39
CA GLU A 158 -4.87 2.00 -16.34
C GLU A 158 -6.20 1.71 -17.06
N PRO A 159 -6.91 2.72 -17.61
CA PRO A 159 -8.16 2.52 -18.32
C PRO A 159 -8.07 1.38 -19.34
N GLY A 160 -9.04 0.49 -19.31
CA GLY A 160 -9.06 -0.74 -20.10
C GLY A 160 -8.50 -1.97 -19.38
N THR A 161 -7.95 -1.85 -18.17
CA THR A 161 -7.39 -2.97 -17.39
C THR A 161 -8.39 -3.45 -16.35
N GLY A 162 -8.57 -4.75 -16.20
CA GLY A 162 -9.56 -5.30 -15.27
C GLY A 162 -9.33 -6.76 -14.92
N TYR A 163 -9.70 -7.13 -13.70
CA TYR A 163 -9.71 -8.52 -13.26
C TYR A 163 -11.07 -8.90 -12.69
N ARG A 164 -11.46 -10.16 -12.87
CA ARG A 164 -12.77 -10.65 -12.45
C ARG A 164 -12.77 -12.14 -12.13
N ASN A 165 -13.69 -12.54 -11.26
CA ASN A 165 -14.12 -13.90 -11.06
C ASN A 165 -15.64 -13.94 -10.87
N ASN A 166 -16.35 -14.53 -11.83
CA ASN A 166 -17.81 -14.64 -11.83
C ASN A 166 -18.32 -15.93 -11.17
N ASN A 167 -17.43 -16.84 -10.77
CA ASN A 167 -17.80 -18.11 -10.17
C ASN A 167 -17.01 -18.33 -8.88
N THR A 168 -17.53 -17.76 -7.81
CA THR A 168 -16.85 -17.71 -6.50
C THR A 168 -17.49 -18.69 -5.51
N ASN A 169 -16.81 -18.89 -4.38
CA ASN A 169 -17.24 -19.76 -3.30
C ASN A 169 -17.33 -18.98 -1.98
N GLY A 170 -18.57 -18.74 -1.54
CA GLY A 170 -18.95 -18.16 -0.26
C GLY A 170 -18.72 -16.66 -0.11
N VAL A 171 -18.58 -15.94 -1.22
CA VAL A 171 -18.84 -14.50 -1.26
C VAL A 171 -20.32 -14.27 -0.96
N ALA A 172 -20.64 -13.19 -0.25
CA ALA A 172 -22.01 -12.90 0.18
C ALA A 172 -22.95 -12.71 -1.02
N THR A 173 -24.16 -13.26 -0.93
CA THR A 173 -25.23 -13.05 -1.92
C THR A 173 -26.52 -12.52 -1.29
N GLY A 174 -27.39 -11.91 -2.09
CA GLY A 174 -28.59 -11.26 -1.61
C GLY A 174 -28.28 -10.16 -0.59
N ASP A 175 -28.96 -10.23 0.56
CA ASP A 175 -28.81 -9.28 1.67
C ASP A 175 -27.85 -9.79 2.77
N GLN A 176 -27.06 -10.84 2.48
CA GLN A 176 -26.09 -11.36 3.45
C GLN A 176 -25.04 -10.31 3.82
N PRO A 177 -24.58 -10.28 5.08
CA PRO A 177 -23.58 -9.32 5.51
C PRO A 177 -22.17 -9.66 4.98
N GLU A 178 -21.43 -8.63 4.63
CA GLU A 178 -20.02 -8.71 4.26
C GLU A 178 -19.22 -7.46 4.67
N GLY A 179 -17.90 -7.59 4.63
CA GLY A 179 -16.98 -6.47 4.74
C GLY A 179 -15.84 -6.61 3.76
N ILE A 180 -15.39 -5.47 3.23
CA ILE A 180 -14.44 -5.36 2.13
C ILE A 180 -13.42 -4.31 2.52
N TYR A 181 -12.13 -4.64 2.39
CA TYR A 181 -11.09 -3.60 2.41
C TYR A 181 -10.17 -3.72 1.20
N ALA A 182 -9.61 -2.59 0.81
CA ALA A 182 -8.50 -2.50 -0.13
C ALA A 182 -7.46 -1.48 0.33
N VAL A 183 -6.19 -1.75 0.08
CA VAL A 183 -5.11 -0.77 0.14
C VAL A 183 -4.83 -0.31 -1.29
N VAL A 184 -4.98 0.99 -1.53
CA VAL A 184 -4.89 1.62 -2.86
C VAL A 184 -3.92 2.80 -2.88
N ASP A 185 -3.51 3.23 -4.07
CA ASP A 185 -2.72 4.46 -4.23
C ASP A 185 -3.64 5.68 -4.30
N GLY A 186 -3.68 6.49 -3.23
CA GLY A 186 -4.56 7.65 -3.16
C GLY A 186 -4.19 8.80 -4.10
N THR A 187 -3.11 8.67 -4.88
CA THR A 187 -2.65 9.64 -5.88
C THR A 187 -2.81 9.14 -7.31
N HIS A 188 -3.18 7.87 -7.49
CA HIS A 188 -3.44 7.29 -8.81
C HIS A 188 -4.93 7.02 -8.95
N TYR A 189 -5.64 7.95 -9.58
CA TYR A 189 -7.07 7.85 -9.83
C TYR A 189 -7.49 8.71 -11.03
N ASN A 190 -8.76 8.62 -11.42
CA ASN A 190 -9.41 9.57 -12.31
C ASN A 190 -10.89 9.79 -11.88
N GLN A 191 -11.64 10.52 -12.70
CA GLN A 191 -13.05 10.84 -12.48
C GLN A 191 -14.02 9.88 -13.20
N TRP A 192 -13.53 8.80 -13.81
CA TRP A 192 -14.29 7.93 -14.70
C TRP A 192 -14.64 6.60 -14.04
N CYS A 193 -15.67 5.93 -14.60
CA CYS A 193 -16.16 4.67 -14.07
C CYS A 193 -15.37 3.46 -14.59
N CYS A 194 -15.01 2.50 -13.75
CA CYS A 194 -14.98 2.59 -12.29
C CYS A 194 -13.74 1.88 -11.77
N PHE A 195 -13.10 2.40 -10.71
CA PHE A 195 -11.98 1.71 -10.06
C PHE A 195 -12.49 1.09 -8.76
N ASP A 196 -12.98 -0.13 -8.91
CA ASP A 196 -13.66 -0.85 -7.84
C ASP A 196 -12.88 -2.07 -7.38
N TYR A 197 -13.15 -2.51 -6.16
CA TYR A 197 -12.80 -3.82 -5.66
C TYR A 197 -13.89 -4.33 -4.73
N GLY A 198 -14.50 -5.48 -5.04
CA GLY A 198 -15.54 -6.05 -4.19
C GLY A 198 -16.54 -6.93 -4.92
N ASN A 199 -17.73 -7.04 -4.34
CA ASN A 199 -18.84 -7.88 -4.77
C ASN A 199 -19.54 -7.30 -6.00
N ALA A 200 -19.81 -8.14 -6.99
CA ALA A 200 -20.46 -7.72 -8.23
C ALA A 200 -21.37 -8.80 -8.82
N GLN A 201 -21.98 -8.46 -9.95
CA GLN A 201 -22.78 -9.32 -10.80
C GLN A 201 -21.96 -10.46 -11.40
N THR A 202 -22.60 -11.58 -11.66
CA THR A 202 -21.96 -12.78 -12.22
C THR A 202 -21.91 -12.80 -13.74
N ASP A 203 -22.62 -11.90 -14.42
CA ASP A 203 -22.77 -11.89 -15.88
C ASP A 203 -22.20 -10.65 -16.59
N GLY A 204 -21.75 -9.66 -15.82
CA GLY A 204 -21.21 -8.42 -16.36
C GLY A 204 -22.27 -7.45 -16.88
N GLN A 205 -23.49 -7.48 -16.35
CA GLN A 205 -24.58 -6.57 -16.72
C GLN A 205 -25.04 -5.68 -15.56
N ALA A 206 -25.41 -4.43 -15.86
CA ALA A 206 -25.98 -3.47 -14.92
C ALA A 206 -27.51 -3.59 -14.86
N ASP A 207 -28.03 -4.73 -14.38
CA ASP A 207 -29.44 -5.08 -14.55
C ASP A 207 -30.40 -4.44 -13.53
N ALA A 208 -29.92 -4.06 -12.35
CA ALA A 208 -30.75 -3.56 -11.25
C ALA A 208 -29.91 -2.82 -10.19
N PRO A 209 -30.50 -1.94 -9.36
CA PRO A 209 -29.80 -1.41 -8.20
C PRO A 209 -29.60 -2.49 -7.15
N ALA A 210 -28.58 -2.28 -6.29
CA ALA A 210 -28.27 -3.10 -5.12
C ALA A 210 -27.71 -4.51 -5.41
N ILE A 211 -27.25 -4.77 -6.64
CA ILE A 211 -26.63 -6.04 -7.03
C ILE A 211 -25.10 -6.05 -6.91
N MET A 212 -24.49 -4.88 -6.61
CA MET A 212 -23.07 -4.73 -6.27
C MET A 212 -22.88 -4.28 -4.83
N GLU A 213 -21.70 -4.55 -4.28
CA GLU A 213 -21.18 -3.88 -3.11
C GLU A 213 -19.64 -3.88 -3.20
N THR A 214 -19.08 -2.73 -3.57
CA THR A 214 -17.62 -2.60 -3.75
C THR A 214 -17.05 -1.48 -2.90
N VAL A 215 -15.73 -1.50 -2.70
CA VAL A 215 -14.97 -0.28 -2.47
C VAL A 215 -14.73 0.38 -3.83
N TYR A 216 -15.22 1.60 -4.02
CA TYR A 216 -14.81 2.51 -5.10
C TYR A 216 -13.77 3.50 -4.57
N PHE A 217 -12.74 3.78 -5.37
CA PHE A 217 -11.80 4.87 -5.07
C PHE A 217 -11.55 5.77 -6.29
N GLY A 218 -11.86 7.06 -6.19
CA GLY A 218 -11.64 8.00 -7.27
C GLY A 218 -12.37 9.33 -7.11
N ALA A 219 -12.49 10.08 -8.20
CA ALA A 219 -13.05 11.44 -8.20
C ALA A 219 -14.30 11.60 -9.08
N ASN A 220 -15.02 10.50 -9.34
CA ASN A 220 -16.28 10.55 -10.08
C ASN A 220 -17.31 11.44 -9.35
N LYS A 221 -18.04 12.25 -10.12
CA LYS A 221 -19.14 13.11 -9.65
C LYS A 221 -20.46 12.90 -10.41
N GLN A 222 -20.50 11.87 -11.26
CA GLN A 222 -21.70 11.51 -12.02
C GLN A 222 -22.80 10.96 -11.11
N TRP A 223 -22.42 10.23 -10.06
CA TRP A 223 -23.33 9.71 -9.04
C TRP A 223 -23.05 10.37 -7.68
N GLY A 224 -22.68 9.61 -6.66
CA GLY A 224 -22.25 10.12 -5.37
C GLY A 224 -20.90 10.83 -5.44
N TYR A 225 -20.71 11.81 -4.56
CA TYR A 225 -19.42 12.47 -4.35
C TYR A 225 -19.35 13.12 -2.97
N GLY A 226 -18.14 13.48 -2.56
CA GLY A 226 -17.87 14.19 -1.30
C GLY A 226 -17.52 15.66 -1.49
N ALA A 227 -17.05 16.29 -0.41
CA ALA A 227 -16.50 17.63 -0.43
C ALA A 227 -15.20 17.70 -1.24
N GLY A 228 -14.99 18.81 -1.94
CA GLY A 228 -13.77 19.11 -2.69
C GLY A 228 -13.72 18.52 -4.10
N ALA A 229 -12.49 18.28 -4.57
CA ALA A 229 -12.21 17.71 -5.89
C ALA A 229 -12.00 16.19 -5.87
N GLY A 230 -12.03 15.57 -4.69
CA GLY A 230 -11.70 14.16 -4.52
C GLY A 230 -10.18 13.93 -4.34
N PRO A 231 -9.76 12.65 -4.31
CA PRO A 231 -10.61 11.47 -4.45
C PRO A 231 -11.36 11.15 -3.15
N TRP A 232 -12.38 10.31 -3.27
CA TRP A 232 -13.17 9.78 -2.15
C TRP A 232 -13.17 8.26 -2.18
N ILE A 233 -13.38 7.69 -0.98
CA ILE A 233 -13.84 6.31 -0.84
C ILE A 233 -15.37 6.35 -0.93
N MET A 234 -15.92 5.52 -1.80
CA MET A 234 -17.37 5.34 -1.95
C MET A 234 -17.69 3.85 -2.03
N ALA A 235 -18.96 3.50 -2.03
CA ALA A 235 -19.40 2.17 -2.43
C ALA A 235 -20.09 2.22 -3.78
N ASP A 236 -19.71 1.34 -4.72
CA ASP A 236 -20.57 1.05 -5.86
C ASP A 236 -21.62 0.03 -5.44
N LEU A 237 -22.89 0.43 -5.55
CA LEU A 237 -24.04 -0.41 -5.24
C LEU A 237 -24.86 -0.75 -6.49
N GLU A 238 -24.29 -0.54 -7.69
CA GLU A 238 -24.90 -0.58 -9.01
C GLU A 238 -25.96 0.52 -9.26
N TRP A 239 -25.94 1.09 -10.45
CA TRP A 239 -26.65 2.33 -10.83
C TRP A 239 -26.34 3.54 -9.94
N GLY A 240 -25.29 3.46 -9.11
CA GLY A 240 -24.88 4.56 -8.24
C GLY A 240 -23.64 4.24 -7.41
N LEU A 241 -22.68 5.16 -7.48
CA LEU A 241 -21.65 5.31 -6.45
C LEU A 241 -22.24 6.09 -5.28
N PHE A 242 -21.99 5.66 -4.04
CA PHE A 242 -22.51 6.31 -2.84
C PHE A 242 -21.39 6.72 -1.88
N SER A 243 -21.34 8.01 -1.56
CA SER A 243 -20.49 8.61 -0.52
C SER A 243 -21.18 8.69 0.86
N GLY A 244 -22.43 8.24 0.94
CA GLY A 244 -23.29 8.27 2.13
C GLY A 244 -24.74 7.94 1.76
N VAL A 245 -25.70 8.27 2.63
CA VAL A 245 -27.12 7.90 2.44
C VAL A 245 -27.80 8.58 1.26
N ASN A 246 -27.37 9.80 0.91
CA ASN A 246 -28.00 10.56 -0.16
C ASN A 246 -27.38 10.20 -1.51
N ALA A 247 -28.21 10.15 -2.55
CA ALA A 247 -27.70 10.22 -3.91
C ALA A 247 -27.00 11.57 -4.14
N GLY A 248 -25.88 11.59 -4.86
CA GLY A 248 -25.12 12.80 -5.09
C GLY A 248 -24.25 13.20 -3.90
N TYR A 249 -24.34 14.45 -3.48
CA TYR A 249 -23.44 15.03 -2.49
C TYR A 249 -23.71 14.50 -1.07
N ASN A 250 -22.66 14.03 -0.41
CA ASN A 250 -22.60 13.87 1.04
C ASN A 250 -21.37 14.62 1.56
N ASN A 251 -21.44 15.21 2.75
CA ASN A 251 -20.35 16.01 3.30
C ASN A 251 -19.22 15.15 3.88
N ILE A 252 -18.55 14.35 3.04
CA ILE A 252 -17.37 13.55 3.40
C ILE A 252 -16.11 14.20 2.83
N ALA A 253 -15.00 14.14 3.57
CA ALA A 253 -13.73 14.73 3.15
C ALA A 253 -13.04 13.88 2.05
N SER A 254 -12.22 14.54 1.23
CA SER A 254 -11.30 13.84 0.31
C SER A 254 -10.17 13.15 1.09
N ILE A 255 -9.64 12.04 0.57
CA ILE A 255 -8.50 11.30 1.16
C ILE A 255 -7.48 10.95 0.07
N ASN A 256 -6.27 11.51 0.16
CA ASN A 256 -5.26 11.46 -0.90
C ASN A 256 -3.87 11.05 -0.40
N HIS A 257 -3.80 10.26 0.68
CA HIS A 257 -2.53 9.67 1.10
C HIS A 257 -1.93 8.80 0.00
N ARG A 258 -0.60 8.69 -0.08
CA ARG A 258 0.04 7.83 -1.10
C ARG A 258 -0.42 6.37 -0.97
N PHE A 259 -0.71 5.90 0.24
CA PHE A 259 -1.34 4.60 0.47
C PHE A 259 -2.58 4.81 1.33
N VAL A 260 -3.75 4.43 0.81
CA VAL A 260 -5.04 4.59 1.47
C VAL A 260 -5.58 3.21 1.80
N THR A 261 -5.95 2.99 3.06
CA THR A 261 -6.82 1.88 3.44
C THR A 261 -8.26 2.35 3.24
N ALA A 262 -9.02 1.65 2.42
CA ALA A 262 -10.41 1.91 2.13
C ALA A 262 -11.27 0.71 2.55
N VAL A 263 -12.36 0.96 3.27
CA VAL A 263 -13.23 -0.07 3.83
C VAL A 263 -14.68 0.25 3.51
N VAL A 264 -15.39 -0.74 2.98
CA VAL A 264 -16.85 -0.76 2.82
C VAL A 264 -17.36 -2.03 3.48
N LYS A 265 -18.42 -1.93 4.27
CA LYS A 265 -19.10 -3.10 4.85
C LYS A 265 -20.59 -2.88 4.86
N GLY A 266 -21.33 -3.97 4.74
CA GLY A 266 -22.76 -3.95 4.56
C GLY A 266 -23.44 -5.12 5.24
N GLU A 267 -24.59 -4.86 5.83
CA GLU A 267 -25.54 -5.84 6.36
C GLU A 267 -26.97 -5.37 6.05
N SER A 268 -27.96 -6.07 6.60
CA SER A 268 -29.36 -5.77 6.31
C SER A 268 -29.72 -4.34 6.72
N ASN A 269 -30.06 -3.54 5.71
CA ASN A 269 -30.36 -2.11 5.81
C ASN A 269 -29.33 -1.25 6.56
N HIS A 270 -28.06 -1.66 6.63
CA HIS A 270 -27.00 -0.93 7.33
C HIS A 270 -25.66 -1.11 6.61
N TRP A 271 -24.88 -0.04 6.49
CA TRP A 271 -23.58 -0.06 5.83
C TRP A 271 -22.70 1.09 6.30
N ALA A 272 -21.40 0.95 6.08
CA ALA A 272 -20.42 1.95 6.48
C ALA A 272 -19.29 2.12 5.46
N ILE A 273 -18.71 3.32 5.46
CA ILE A 273 -17.48 3.67 4.76
C ILE A 273 -16.45 4.12 5.79
N ARG A 274 -15.29 3.49 5.81
CA ARG A 274 -14.15 3.91 6.64
C ARG A 274 -12.89 4.00 5.81
N GLY A 275 -11.95 4.85 6.23
CA GLY A 275 -10.65 4.91 5.57
C GLY A 275 -9.60 5.66 6.35
N GLY A 276 -8.35 5.50 5.94
CA GLY A 276 -7.20 6.11 6.61
C GLY A 276 -5.91 5.96 5.83
N ASN A 277 -4.84 6.54 6.37
CA ASN A 277 -3.50 6.39 5.82
C ASN A 277 -2.99 4.97 6.13
N ALA A 278 -2.71 4.18 5.09
CA ALA A 278 -2.21 2.81 5.26
C ALA A 278 -0.77 2.75 5.85
N GLN A 279 -0.07 3.88 5.98
CA GLN A 279 1.27 3.94 6.58
C GLN A 279 1.25 4.25 8.08
N SER A 280 0.16 4.81 8.63
CA SER A 280 0.12 5.28 10.02
C SER A 280 -1.29 5.67 10.47
N GLY A 281 -1.57 5.63 11.76
CA GLY A 281 -2.84 6.11 12.33
C GLY A 281 -3.99 5.12 12.18
N GLY A 282 -5.19 5.54 12.58
CA GLY A 282 -6.41 4.73 12.58
C GLY A 282 -7.35 5.04 11.40
N LEU A 283 -8.47 4.35 11.36
CA LEU A 283 -9.54 4.59 10.39
C LEU A 283 -10.49 5.69 10.87
N THR A 284 -10.87 6.57 9.94
CA THR A 284 -11.97 7.53 10.10
C THR A 284 -13.23 6.93 9.50
N THR A 285 -14.36 7.03 10.21
CA THR A 285 -15.66 6.66 9.66
C THR A 285 -16.25 7.85 8.91
N TYR A 286 -16.43 7.70 7.59
CA TYR A 286 -17.02 8.72 6.72
C TYR A 286 -18.54 8.60 6.63
N TYR A 287 -19.04 7.37 6.71
CA TYR A 287 -20.45 7.05 6.74
C TYR A 287 -20.69 5.80 7.58
N ASP A 288 -21.79 5.78 8.33
CA ASP A 288 -22.27 4.62 9.09
C ASP A 288 -23.78 4.80 9.30
N GLY A 289 -24.59 3.95 8.69
CA GLY A 289 -26.03 4.12 8.73
C GLY A 289 -26.80 3.32 7.69
N ARG A 290 -28.06 3.69 7.49
CA ARG A 290 -28.99 2.91 6.65
C ARG A 290 -28.61 2.86 5.17
N ARG A 291 -29.16 1.91 4.42
CA ARG A 291 -29.01 1.88 2.94
C ARG A 291 -29.66 3.11 2.29
N PRO A 292 -29.15 3.58 1.13
CA PRO A 292 -29.85 4.56 0.32
C PRO A 292 -31.25 4.09 -0.08
N ASN A 293 -32.15 5.02 -0.37
CA ASN A 293 -33.52 4.67 -0.80
C ASN A 293 -33.50 3.84 -2.08
N GLY A 294 -34.19 2.69 -2.08
CA GLY A 294 -34.22 1.76 -3.22
C GLY A 294 -33.12 0.70 -3.22
N TYR A 295 -32.19 0.74 -2.25
CA TYR A 295 -31.06 -0.19 -2.13
C TYR A 295 -31.20 -1.19 -0.96
N HIS A 296 -32.44 -1.46 -0.54
CA HIS A 296 -32.73 -2.47 0.48
C HIS A 296 -34.00 -3.28 0.11
N PRO A 297 -33.99 -4.62 0.23
CA PRO A 297 -32.81 -5.43 0.54
C PRO A 297 -31.77 -5.38 -0.59
N MET A 298 -30.51 -5.64 -0.26
CA MET A 298 -29.47 -5.87 -1.28
C MET A 298 -29.74 -7.19 -2.02
N LYS A 299 -29.17 -7.31 -3.22
CA LYS A 299 -29.35 -8.41 -4.17
C LYS A 299 -28.01 -8.87 -4.75
N LYS A 300 -26.97 -8.83 -3.93
CA LYS A 300 -25.59 -9.13 -4.32
C LYS A 300 -25.50 -10.49 -5.00
N GLU A 301 -24.69 -10.62 -6.04
CA GLU A 301 -24.59 -11.87 -6.80
C GLU A 301 -23.33 -12.67 -6.50
N GLY A 302 -22.33 -12.06 -5.84
CA GLY A 302 -21.19 -12.77 -5.30
C GLY A 302 -20.01 -12.94 -6.25
N ALA A 303 -20.00 -12.31 -7.43
CA ALA A 303 -18.77 -12.21 -8.21
C ALA A 303 -17.76 -11.30 -7.49
N ILE A 304 -16.49 -11.36 -7.89
CA ILE A 304 -15.48 -10.40 -7.44
C ILE A 304 -14.87 -9.72 -8.66
N LEU A 305 -14.70 -8.41 -8.59
CA LEU A 305 -13.99 -7.63 -9.61
C LEU A 305 -12.90 -6.75 -9.00
N LEU A 306 -11.99 -6.30 -9.87
CA LEU A 306 -10.95 -5.33 -9.56
C LEU A 306 -10.70 -4.42 -10.76
N GLY A 307 -10.78 -3.11 -10.55
CA GLY A 307 -10.35 -2.07 -11.47
C GLY A 307 -11.38 -1.63 -12.52
N ILE A 308 -12.60 -2.16 -12.44
CA ILE A 308 -13.69 -1.96 -13.41
C ILE A 308 -15.05 -1.88 -12.71
N GLY A 309 -16.08 -1.35 -13.36
CA GLY A 309 -17.47 -1.44 -12.88
C GLY A 309 -18.09 -2.84 -13.07
N GLY A 310 -19.23 -3.06 -12.44
CA GLY A 310 -19.98 -4.33 -12.50
C GLY A 310 -20.38 -4.75 -13.91
N ASP A 311 -20.72 -3.79 -14.76
CA ASP A 311 -21.06 -3.95 -16.17
C ASP A 311 -19.83 -4.00 -17.11
N ASN A 312 -18.64 -4.15 -16.53
CA ASN A 312 -17.34 -4.06 -17.18
C ASN A 312 -16.99 -2.64 -17.67
N SER A 313 -17.51 -1.58 -17.04
CA SER A 313 -17.05 -0.21 -17.29
C SER A 313 -15.55 -0.05 -17.01
N VAL A 314 -14.75 0.10 -18.07
CA VAL A 314 -13.28 0.02 -18.02
C VAL A 314 -12.54 1.36 -17.94
N SER A 315 -13.24 2.48 -17.75
CA SER A 315 -12.59 3.81 -17.80
C SER A 315 -11.92 4.21 -16.49
N GLY A 316 -12.17 3.46 -15.42
CA GLY A 316 -11.57 3.66 -14.10
C GLY A 316 -10.05 3.53 -14.13
N ARG A 317 -9.41 4.16 -13.15
CA ARG A 317 -7.95 4.15 -13.00
C ARG A 317 -7.60 4.05 -11.53
N GLY A 318 -6.60 3.22 -11.20
CA GLY A 318 -6.12 3.10 -9.84
C GLY A 318 -4.93 2.18 -9.65
N THR A 319 -4.43 2.08 -8.43
CA THR A 319 -3.44 1.05 -8.07
C THR A 319 -3.95 0.28 -6.88
N PHE A 320 -3.99 -1.04 -6.98
CA PHE A 320 -4.34 -1.96 -5.89
C PHE A 320 -3.08 -2.63 -5.33
N PHE A 321 -2.98 -2.77 -4.02
CA PHE A 321 -1.84 -3.45 -3.37
C PHE A 321 -2.25 -4.74 -2.69
N GLU A 322 -3.34 -4.68 -1.90
CA GLU A 322 -3.95 -5.82 -1.22
C GLU A 322 -5.41 -5.52 -0.87
N GLY A 323 -6.20 -6.56 -0.64
CA GLY A 323 -7.59 -6.43 -0.21
C GLY A 323 -8.25 -7.78 0.02
N VAL A 324 -9.39 -7.75 0.72
CA VAL A 324 -10.15 -8.96 1.08
C VAL A 324 -11.65 -8.70 0.98
N LEU A 325 -12.41 -9.79 0.85
CA LEU A 325 -13.84 -9.82 1.15
C LEU A 325 -14.03 -10.78 2.34
N THR A 326 -14.97 -10.46 3.23
CA THR A 326 -15.27 -11.23 4.45
C THR A 326 -16.72 -11.69 4.47
N SER A 327 -17.00 -12.79 5.18
CA SER A 327 -18.37 -13.17 5.53
C SER A 327 -18.74 -12.56 6.89
N GLY A 328 -19.91 -11.94 6.99
CA GLY A 328 -20.33 -11.21 8.19
C GLY A 328 -19.97 -9.72 8.14
N TYR A 329 -20.53 -8.95 9.07
CA TYR A 329 -20.30 -7.50 9.17
C TYR A 329 -19.18 -7.22 10.17
N PRO A 330 -17.96 -6.84 9.73
CA PRO A 330 -16.84 -6.69 10.65
C PRO A 330 -17.07 -5.55 11.64
N THR A 331 -16.73 -5.78 12.90
CA THR A 331 -16.78 -4.71 13.91
C THR A 331 -15.74 -3.64 13.63
N ALA A 332 -15.98 -2.41 14.08
CA ALA A 332 -14.99 -1.33 13.95
C ALA A 332 -13.65 -1.69 14.61
N ALA A 333 -13.68 -2.41 15.73
CA ALA A 333 -12.48 -2.88 16.42
C ALA A 333 -11.67 -3.90 15.60
N THR A 334 -12.34 -4.82 14.91
CA THR A 334 -11.69 -5.77 13.98
C THR A 334 -10.96 -5.01 12.86
N GLU A 335 -11.63 -4.03 12.25
CA GLU A 335 -11.05 -3.21 11.18
C GLU A 335 -9.91 -2.31 11.68
N ASP A 336 -10.00 -1.78 12.91
CA ASP A 336 -8.92 -0.99 13.51
C ASP A 336 -7.68 -1.84 13.77
N ALA A 337 -7.85 -3.09 14.19
CA ALA A 337 -6.75 -4.05 14.31
C ALA A 337 -6.13 -4.42 12.96
N VAL A 338 -6.95 -4.58 11.91
CA VAL A 338 -6.46 -4.77 10.53
C VAL A 338 -5.68 -3.54 10.05
N GLN A 339 -6.19 -2.33 10.28
CA GLN A 339 -5.49 -1.08 9.96
C GLN A 339 -4.14 -0.97 10.68
N ALA A 340 -4.07 -1.35 11.96
CA ALA A 340 -2.82 -1.38 12.70
C ALA A 340 -1.81 -2.36 12.08
N ASN A 341 -2.26 -3.53 11.63
CA ASN A 341 -1.42 -4.49 10.89
C ASN A 341 -0.94 -3.89 9.55
N ILE A 342 -1.81 -3.21 8.80
CA ILE A 342 -1.45 -2.57 7.52
C ILE A 342 -0.39 -1.48 7.74
N ALA A 343 -0.57 -0.62 8.74
CA ALA A 343 0.40 0.40 9.10
C ALA A 343 1.77 -0.20 9.49
N ALA A 344 1.75 -1.31 10.25
CA ALA A 344 2.96 -2.02 10.65
C ALA A 344 3.67 -2.73 9.48
N ALA A 345 2.99 -2.97 8.35
CA ALA A 345 3.58 -3.57 7.17
C ALA A 345 4.70 -2.69 6.57
N GLY A 346 4.60 -1.37 6.74
CA GLY A 346 5.62 -0.43 6.28
C GLY A 346 5.61 -0.23 4.77
N TYR A 347 4.44 0.03 4.18
CA TYR A 347 4.31 0.49 2.80
C TYR A 347 5.12 1.76 2.56
N ALA A 348 5.92 1.80 1.49
CA ALA A 348 6.62 3.00 1.04
C ALA A 348 6.83 3.00 -0.49
N PRO A 349 6.92 4.17 -1.15
CA PRO A 349 7.18 4.25 -2.60
C PRO A 349 8.53 3.63 -2.99
N SER A 350 8.67 3.11 -4.21
CA SER A 350 9.97 2.64 -4.71
C SER A 350 10.98 3.78 -4.82
N GLY A 351 12.18 3.58 -4.30
CA GLY A 351 13.22 4.62 -4.31
C GLY A 351 12.87 5.80 -3.39
N GLY A 352 11.87 5.71 -2.52
CA GLY A 352 11.78 6.56 -1.34
C GLY A 352 12.23 5.71 -0.17
N GLY A 353 13.29 6.11 0.53
CA GLY A 353 13.48 5.62 1.88
C GLY A 353 12.19 5.84 2.69
N THR A 354 11.98 5.07 3.75
CA THR A 354 11.00 5.43 4.78
C THR A 354 11.13 6.92 5.09
N PRO A 355 10.02 7.71 5.20
CA PRO A 355 10.12 9.10 5.62
C PRO A 355 10.98 9.21 6.87
N GLN A 356 12.11 9.88 6.73
CA GLN A 356 13.14 9.98 7.75
C GLN A 356 13.27 11.45 8.10
N GLN A 357 13.04 11.80 9.37
CA GLN A 357 13.16 13.17 9.85
C GLN A 357 14.57 13.43 10.36
N GLY A 358 15.09 14.62 10.06
CA GLY A 358 16.34 15.11 10.66
C GLY A 358 17.57 14.25 10.37
N VAL A 359 17.64 13.59 9.21
CA VAL A 359 18.80 12.78 8.82
C VAL A 359 19.88 13.62 8.15
N GLN A 360 21.12 13.14 8.24
CA GLN A 360 22.22 13.60 7.41
C GLN A 360 22.32 12.76 6.14
N ILE A 361 22.51 13.41 4.99
CA ILE A 361 22.81 12.74 3.71
C ILE A 361 24.33 12.76 3.54
N VAL A 362 24.99 11.61 3.70
CA VAL A 362 26.45 11.49 3.70
C VAL A 362 26.96 10.94 2.38
N GLY A 363 27.91 11.62 1.76
CA GLY A 363 28.60 11.17 0.56
C GLY A 363 29.51 9.97 0.86
N GLY A 364 29.31 8.87 0.14
CA GLY A 364 30.05 7.62 0.35
C GLY A 364 31.55 7.76 0.08
N GLN A 365 31.94 8.60 -0.89
CA GLN A 365 33.36 8.87 -1.17
C GLN A 365 34.01 9.82 -0.17
N SER A 366 33.30 10.89 0.22
CA SER A 366 33.88 11.98 1.02
C SER A 366 33.72 11.79 2.53
N GLY A 367 32.74 10.98 2.95
CA GLY A 367 32.29 10.93 4.35
C GLY A 367 31.62 12.22 4.84
N ARG A 368 31.35 13.16 3.93
CA ARG A 368 30.83 14.51 4.22
C ARG A 368 29.34 14.62 3.93
N CYS A 369 28.69 15.56 4.59
CA CYS A 369 27.25 15.73 4.55
C CYS A 369 26.83 16.75 3.51
N VAL A 370 25.70 16.50 2.85
CA VAL A 370 24.98 17.53 2.08
C VAL A 370 24.57 18.66 3.02
N GLU A 371 25.05 19.85 2.74
CA GLU A 371 24.91 21.04 3.56
C GLU A 371 24.37 22.23 2.75
N VAL A 372 23.53 23.04 3.40
CA VAL A 372 23.28 24.42 2.97
C VAL A 372 24.35 25.36 3.52
N PRO A 373 25.17 26.00 2.66
CA PRO A 373 26.29 26.84 3.10
C PRO A 373 25.85 27.97 4.03
N ASN A 374 26.62 28.19 5.10
CA ASN A 374 26.42 29.29 6.06
C ASN A 374 25.02 29.30 6.71
N SER A 375 24.33 28.16 6.74
CA SER A 375 22.92 28.07 7.18
C SER A 375 21.98 29.03 6.46
N SER A 376 22.28 29.40 5.22
CA SER A 376 21.43 30.29 4.41
C SER A 376 20.03 29.73 4.24
N THR A 377 19.02 30.60 4.26
CA THR A 377 17.62 30.27 3.93
C THR A 377 17.18 30.94 2.62
N THR A 378 18.11 31.54 1.87
CA THR A 378 17.83 32.24 0.61
C THR A 378 17.63 31.24 -0.52
N ASN A 379 16.51 31.37 -1.24
CA ASN A 379 16.24 30.58 -2.45
C ASN A 379 17.36 30.73 -3.47
N GLY A 380 17.73 29.64 -4.14
CA GLY A 380 18.85 29.63 -5.09
C GLY A 380 20.21 29.35 -4.45
N THR A 381 20.31 29.21 -3.13
CA THR A 381 21.57 28.83 -2.48
C THR A 381 21.98 27.42 -2.93
N GLN A 382 23.10 27.31 -3.67
CA GLN A 382 23.64 26.03 -4.11
C GLN A 382 24.21 25.22 -2.94
N VAL A 383 23.72 24.00 -2.77
CA VAL A 383 24.20 23.08 -1.72
C VAL A 383 25.60 22.55 -2.03
N GLN A 384 26.27 22.11 -0.98
CA GLN A 384 27.64 21.60 -1.04
C GLN A 384 27.79 20.38 -0.13
N ILE A 385 28.94 19.71 -0.20
CA ILE A 385 29.37 18.80 0.86
C ILE A 385 30.23 19.54 1.89
N TRP A 386 30.06 19.18 3.16
CA TRP A 386 30.86 19.70 4.27
C TRP A 386 31.00 18.65 5.38
N ASP A 387 32.02 18.78 6.22
CA ASP A 387 32.19 17.92 7.39
C ASP A 387 30.91 17.88 8.22
N CYS A 388 30.52 16.67 8.58
CA CYS A 388 29.23 16.48 9.20
C CYS A 388 29.20 16.98 10.65
N GLY A 389 28.24 17.84 10.97
CA GLY A 389 28.02 18.41 12.31
C GLY A 389 26.59 18.20 12.83
N SER A 390 26.24 18.95 13.86
CA SER A 390 24.89 18.94 14.49
C SER A 390 23.97 20.07 13.99
N GLY A 391 24.46 20.93 13.08
CA GLY A 391 23.70 22.06 12.55
C GLY A 391 22.45 21.65 11.76
N THR A 392 21.38 22.45 11.88
CA THR A 392 20.10 22.23 11.16
C THR A 392 20.25 22.35 9.65
N ASN A 393 21.29 23.05 9.17
CA ASN A 393 21.65 23.19 7.75
C ASN A 393 22.18 21.89 7.10
N GLN A 394 22.34 20.82 7.88
CA GLN A 394 22.66 19.47 7.43
C GLN A 394 21.60 18.44 7.82
N ARG A 395 20.44 18.88 8.32
CA ARG A 395 19.34 18.02 8.78
C ARG A 395 18.22 18.03 7.76
N TRP A 396 18.10 16.91 7.05
CA TRP A 396 17.16 16.71 5.97
C TRP A 396 16.00 15.83 6.40
N THR A 397 14.81 16.16 5.96
CA THR A 397 13.61 15.34 6.14
C THR A 397 13.18 14.79 4.79
N SER A 398 13.22 13.46 4.64
CA SER A 398 12.63 12.80 3.47
C SER A 398 11.12 12.66 3.68
N THR A 399 10.32 13.14 2.73
CA THR A 399 8.85 13.10 2.81
C THR A 399 8.24 12.01 1.92
N SER A 400 6.98 11.64 2.19
CA SER A 400 6.21 10.75 1.32
C SER A 400 6.01 11.31 -0.10
N GLY A 401 6.08 12.64 -0.25
CA GLY A 401 6.09 13.34 -1.53
C GLY A 401 7.45 13.35 -2.23
N ARG A 402 8.42 12.52 -1.80
CA ARG A 402 9.78 12.41 -2.34
C ARG A 402 10.62 13.69 -2.22
N GLN A 403 10.26 14.63 -1.35
CA GLN A 403 11.08 15.81 -1.11
C GLN A 403 12.18 15.50 -0.10
N LEU A 404 13.32 16.16 -0.24
CA LEU A 404 14.35 16.26 0.80
C LEU A 404 14.30 17.68 1.35
N GLN A 405 13.63 17.84 2.50
CA GLN A 405 13.37 19.14 3.10
C GLN A 405 14.44 19.53 4.11
N VAL A 406 14.81 20.81 4.17
CA VAL A 406 15.68 21.41 5.19
C VAL A 406 14.96 22.61 5.79
N TYR A 407 15.17 22.86 7.09
CA TYR A 407 14.48 23.91 7.87
C TYR A 407 12.95 23.82 7.92
N GLY A 408 12.37 22.71 7.45
CA GLY A 408 10.92 22.45 7.45
C GLY A 408 10.13 23.06 6.29
N ASN A 409 10.71 24.00 5.53
CA ASN A 409 10.01 24.66 4.41
C ASN A 409 10.86 24.83 3.13
N LYS A 410 12.15 24.47 3.15
CA LYS A 410 13.01 24.48 1.97
C LYS A 410 13.23 23.07 1.46
N CYS A 411 13.34 22.91 0.14
CA CYS A 411 13.50 21.63 -0.52
C CYS A 411 14.81 21.63 -1.31
N LEU A 412 15.49 20.47 -1.36
CA LEU A 412 16.55 20.20 -2.32
C LEU A 412 15.94 20.27 -3.73
N ASP A 413 16.50 21.08 -4.60
CA ASP A 413 15.85 21.51 -5.84
C ASP A 413 16.87 21.50 -7.01
N ALA A 414 16.48 20.91 -8.14
CA ALA A 414 17.23 21.07 -9.39
C ALA A 414 16.89 22.42 -10.03
N ASN A 415 17.87 23.33 -10.03
CA ASN A 415 17.68 24.74 -10.35
C ASN A 415 17.00 24.93 -11.72
N GLY A 416 15.95 25.75 -11.74
CA GLY A 416 15.23 26.10 -12.97
C GLY A 416 14.57 24.91 -13.67
N GLN A 417 14.25 23.83 -12.93
CA GLN A 417 13.75 22.57 -13.49
C GLN A 417 14.71 21.93 -14.51
N GLY A 418 16.01 22.21 -14.39
CA GLY A 418 17.02 21.71 -15.32
C GLY A 418 17.13 20.18 -15.31
N THR A 419 17.28 19.60 -16.50
CA THR A 419 17.41 18.16 -16.71
C THR A 419 18.75 17.77 -17.37
N ALA A 420 19.68 18.72 -17.47
CA ALA A 420 20.98 18.52 -18.11
C ALA A 420 22.09 18.25 -17.08
N ASN A 421 23.16 17.58 -17.54
CA ASN A 421 24.39 17.45 -16.77
C ASN A 421 24.93 18.84 -16.40
N GLY A 422 25.29 19.02 -15.13
CA GLY A 422 25.79 20.30 -14.62
C GLY A 422 24.70 21.22 -14.07
N THR A 423 23.40 20.86 -14.17
CA THR A 423 22.34 21.61 -13.49
C THR A 423 22.65 21.70 -11.99
N GLN A 424 22.66 22.91 -11.46
CA GLN A 424 22.96 23.16 -10.05
C GLN A 424 21.87 22.59 -9.15
N VAL A 425 22.27 21.96 -8.04
CA VAL A 425 21.34 21.57 -6.99
C VAL A 425 21.38 22.64 -5.89
N ILE A 426 20.21 23.22 -5.63
CA ILE A 426 20.02 24.37 -4.75
C ILE A 426 19.00 24.04 -3.66
N ILE A 427 18.75 24.99 -2.75
CA ILE A 427 17.51 25.02 -1.98
C ILE A 427 16.52 26.02 -2.56
N TRP A 428 15.24 25.66 -2.51
CA TRP A 428 14.12 26.54 -2.87
C TRP A 428 12.94 26.29 -1.94
N ASP A 429 11.97 27.22 -1.89
CA ASP A 429 10.71 26.97 -1.18
C ASP A 429 10.04 25.71 -1.72
N CYS A 430 9.61 24.84 -0.81
CA CYS A 430 8.91 23.62 -1.20
C CYS A 430 7.60 23.96 -1.92
N ASN A 431 7.48 23.52 -3.17
CA ASN A 431 6.33 23.83 -4.04
C ASN A 431 5.69 22.58 -4.67
N GLY A 432 6.23 21.38 -4.37
CA GLY A 432 5.68 20.10 -4.81
C GLY A 432 6.01 19.71 -6.26
N GLN A 433 6.72 20.56 -7.00
CA GLN A 433 7.12 20.28 -8.39
C GLN A 433 8.12 19.13 -8.48
N SER A 434 8.19 18.48 -9.63
CA SER A 434 8.99 17.26 -9.84
C SER A 434 10.50 17.49 -9.78
N ASN A 435 11.00 18.72 -9.99
CA ASN A 435 12.41 19.08 -9.78
C ASN A 435 12.84 19.10 -8.30
N GLN A 436 11.88 19.04 -7.36
CA GLN A 436 12.12 18.92 -5.92
C GLN A 436 11.90 17.49 -5.40
N GLN A 437 11.58 16.56 -6.29
CA GLN A 437 11.32 15.18 -5.94
C GLN A 437 12.54 14.32 -6.26
N TRP A 438 12.92 13.47 -5.33
CA TRP A 438 14.14 12.68 -5.37
C TRP A 438 13.85 11.22 -5.02
N ASN A 439 14.41 10.30 -5.81
CA ASN A 439 14.47 8.90 -5.46
C ASN A 439 15.76 8.63 -4.69
N VAL A 440 15.66 8.36 -3.38
CA VAL A 440 16.71 7.77 -2.55
C VAL A 440 16.72 6.25 -2.77
N ASN A 441 17.66 5.77 -3.57
CA ASN A 441 17.70 4.39 -4.05
C ASN A 441 18.52 3.47 -3.11
N SER A 442 18.14 2.19 -3.04
CA SER A 442 18.83 1.18 -2.21
C SER A 442 20.27 0.90 -2.64
N ASN A 443 20.63 1.20 -3.88
CA ASN A 443 22.01 1.14 -4.37
C ASN A 443 22.85 2.35 -3.92
N GLY A 444 22.30 3.24 -3.09
CA GLY A 444 22.97 4.42 -2.56
C GLY A 444 22.98 5.62 -3.50
N THR A 445 22.34 5.60 -4.68
CA THR A 445 22.20 6.83 -5.46
C THR A 445 20.99 7.64 -5.01
N ILE A 446 21.04 8.96 -5.18
CA ILE A 446 19.87 9.84 -5.08
C ILE A 446 19.63 10.39 -6.49
N THR A 447 18.46 10.14 -7.09
CA THR A 447 18.14 10.59 -8.46
C THR A 447 16.99 11.58 -8.48
N GLY A 448 17.08 12.61 -9.32
CA GLY A 448 15.97 13.54 -9.52
C GLY A 448 14.83 12.82 -10.24
N VAL A 449 13.59 12.96 -9.74
CA VAL A 449 12.41 12.35 -10.36
C VAL A 449 12.15 12.93 -11.75
N GLN A 450 12.33 14.24 -11.92
CA GLN A 450 12.14 14.89 -13.22
C GLN A 450 13.23 14.55 -14.25
N SER A 451 14.50 14.57 -13.84
CA SER A 451 15.64 14.45 -14.76
C SER A 451 16.11 13.02 -14.96
N GLY A 452 15.86 12.12 -13.99
CA GLY A 452 16.50 10.80 -13.92
C GLY A 452 17.99 10.84 -13.59
N LEU A 453 18.59 12.03 -13.45
CA LEU A 453 20.02 12.23 -13.18
C LEU A 453 20.33 12.06 -11.68
N CYS A 454 21.59 11.72 -11.38
CA CYS A 454 22.09 11.51 -10.03
C CYS A 454 22.49 12.84 -9.37
N LEU A 455 22.25 12.95 -8.06
CA LEU A 455 22.92 13.91 -7.19
C LEU A 455 24.41 13.57 -7.14
N ASP A 456 25.24 14.51 -7.55
CA ASP A 456 26.66 14.31 -7.81
C ASP A 456 27.51 15.35 -7.09
N ALA A 457 28.54 14.91 -6.36
CA ALA A 457 29.59 15.81 -5.90
C ALA A 457 30.53 16.14 -7.05
N ASN A 458 30.45 17.39 -7.53
CA ASN A 458 31.02 17.83 -8.79
C ASN A 458 32.51 17.46 -8.92
N ALA A 459 32.88 16.96 -10.10
CA ALA A 459 34.23 16.52 -10.44
C ALA A 459 34.83 15.49 -9.46
N ALA A 460 33.96 14.68 -8.82
CA ALA A 460 34.33 13.74 -7.76
C ALA A 460 35.10 14.40 -6.59
N GLY A 461 34.85 15.69 -6.35
CA GLY A 461 35.48 16.44 -5.28
C GLY A 461 35.07 15.92 -3.91
N THR A 462 36.04 15.82 -3.00
CA THR A 462 35.83 15.33 -1.63
C THR A 462 36.00 16.40 -0.56
N ALA A 463 36.42 17.61 -0.92
CA ALA A 463 36.72 18.68 0.02
C ALA A 463 35.44 19.40 0.51
N ASN A 464 35.55 20.03 1.67
CA ASN A 464 34.55 20.99 2.15
C ASN A 464 34.31 22.07 1.10
N GLY A 465 33.05 22.32 0.78
CA GLY A 465 32.64 23.31 -0.22
C GLY A 465 32.48 22.78 -1.64
N THR A 466 32.79 21.51 -1.91
CA THR A 466 32.48 20.91 -3.22
C THR A 466 30.97 20.99 -3.49
N LYS A 467 30.60 21.61 -4.62
CA LYS A 467 29.21 21.85 -4.99
C LYS A 467 28.51 20.60 -5.51
N LEU A 468 27.21 20.50 -5.23
CA LEU A 468 26.37 19.45 -5.79
C LEU A 468 25.68 19.90 -7.08
N ILE A 469 25.63 18.97 -8.02
CA ILE A 469 25.01 19.13 -9.33
C ILE A 469 24.20 17.89 -9.69
N LEU A 470 23.39 17.99 -10.74
CA LEU A 470 22.88 16.84 -11.45
C LEU A 470 23.92 16.33 -12.44
N TRP A 471 24.11 15.02 -12.48
CA TRP A 471 24.96 14.37 -13.47
C TRP A 471 24.43 13.01 -13.88
N SER A 472 24.78 12.57 -15.07
CA SER A 472 24.45 11.23 -15.57
C SER A 472 24.94 10.17 -14.59
N CYS A 473 24.04 9.28 -14.19
CA CYS A 473 24.36 8.20 -13.27
C CYS A 473 25.40 7.27 -13.90
N ASN A 474 26.60 7.23 -13.33
CA ASN A 474 27.76 6.53 -13.90
C ASN A 474 28.34 5.47 -12.94
N GLY A 475 27.73 5.30 -11.77
CA GLY A 475 28.11 4.29 -10.78
C GLY A 475 29.32 4.66 -9.91
N GLN A 476 29.91 5.85 -10.11
CA GLN A 476 31.06 6.32 -9.35
C GLN A 476 30.71 6.67 -7.89
N ALA A 477 31.74 6.71 -7.04
CA ALA A 477 31.58 6.88 -5.60
C ALA A 477 31.05 8.26 -5.18
N ASN A 478 31.30 9.31 -5.97
CA ASN A 478 30.78 10.67 -5.76
C ASN A 478 29.26 10.81 -5.95
N GLN A 479 28.60 9.75 -6.45
CA GLN A 479 27.15 9.66 -6.60
C GLN A 479 26.52 8.69 -5.58
N ARG A 480 27.30 8.22 -4.61
CA ARG A 480 26.85 7.35 -3.53
C ARG A 480 26.56 8.16 -2.28
N TRP A 481 25.43 7.90 -1.66
CA TRP A 481 24.88 8.62 -0.53
C TRP A 481 24.29 7.65 0.49
N THR A 482 24.36 8.00 1.77
CA THR A 482 23.72 7.25 2.85
C THR A 482 22.98 8.22 3.76
N LEU A 483 21.73 7.90 4.11
CA LEU A 483 20.96 8.65 5.10
C LEU A 483 21.27 8.09 6.48
N ARG A 484 21.75 8.94 7.39
CA ARG A 484 22.05 8.58 8.79
C ARG A 484 21.33 9.50 9.76
N THR A 485 20.90 8.98 10.89
CA THR A 485 20.31 9.75 12.01
C THR A 485 21.36 10.38 12.90
#